data_AF-A0A640KJ86-F1
#
_entry.id   AF-A0A640KJ86-F1
#
_cell.length_a   1.000
_cell.length_b   1.000
_cell.length_c   1.000
_cell.angle_alpha   90.00
_cell.angle_beta   90.00
_cell.angle_gamma   90.00
#
_symmetry.space_group_name_H-M   'P 1'
#
loop_
_entity.id
_entity.type
_entity.pdbx_description
1 polymer ?
#
loop_
_entity_poly.entity_id
_entity_poly.type
_entity_poly.pdbx_seq_one_letter_code
_entity_poly.pdbx_strand_id
1 'polypeptide(L)'
;MLRPSGVRLALYAARVINGASLSMRARCSSSARRSLTSSLLRPAAGTFFGTCLTAQSVQCRSIVVETNETPNPDCMRFFSMELSFLKPEFSMDIPSPAQAYKSPLAEALFGVAGVQAVFLADEYVTVRKHAQADWVALAPIIKEVIVEFAESKENVLSEAGEEELMGYNDDTEPEEDDDEVVLAVKELLATRIRPMLRADGGNVRFIDMDEGTVFLLLEGSCKSCPSSHITLKSGIERMLMHWIPEVVEAQEVSDEVAADILSEKRLRKQLKEKNEVVEAK
;
A
#
# COMPACT_ATOMS: atom_id res chain seq x y z
N MET A 1 45.71 37.24 -5.49
CA MET A 1 45.11 38.29 -6.34
C MET A 1 44.45 37.60 -7.53
N LEU A 2 43.12 37.60 -7.61
CA LEU A 2 42.34 37.73 -8.85
C LEU A 2 40.87 37.87 -8.44
N ARG A 3 40.25 38.91 -8.99
CA ARG A 3 38.94 39.46 -8.62
C ARG A 3 37.77 38.67 -9.25
N PRO A 4 36.54 38.90 -8.76
CA PRO A 4 35.31 38.24 -9.20
C PRO A 4 34.48 39.08 -10.20
N SER A 5 33.32 38.51 -10.60
CA SER A 5 32.05 39.20 -10.93
C SER A 5 31.71 39.53 -12.40
N GLY A 6 30.57 38.97 -12.83
CA GLY A 6 29.57 39.63 -13.70
C GLY A 6 29.49 39.14 -15.14
N VAL A 7 28.36 39.08 -15.87
CA VAL A 7 26.92 39.40 -15.71
C VAL A 7 26.21 38.84 -16.98
N ARG A 8 24.88 38.60 -16.91
CA ARG A 8 23.82 38.60 -17.97
C ARG A 8 23.11 37.23 -18.05
N LEU A 9 21.87 37.01 -17.60
CA LEU A 9 20.59 37.73 -17.73
C LEU A 9 20.06 37.84 -19.18
N ALA A 10 19.13 36.95 -19.53
CA ALA A 10 18.07 37.08 -20.56
C ALA A 10 17.01 36.00 -20.24
N LEU A 11 15.82 36.25 -19.68
CA LEU A 11 14.62 37.00 -20.12
C LEU A 11 14.00 36.54 -21.46
N TYR A 12 12.74 36.10 -21.31
CA TYR A 12 11.60 36.12 -22.25
C TYR A 12 11.49 35.06 -23.36
N ALA A 13 10.42 34.25 -23.28
CA ALA A 13 9.23 34.46 -24.13
C ALA A 13 8.04 33.60 -23.64
N ALA A 14 7.00 34.28 -23.15
CA ALA A 14 5.67 33.72 -22.96
C ALA A 14 4.94 33.61 -24.31
N ARG A 15 4.14 32.55 -24.49
CA ARG A 15 3.13 32.50 -25.57
C ARG A 15 1.77 32.10 -25.00
N VAL A 16 0.94 33.13 -24.88
CA VAL A 16 -0.51 33.10 -24.70
C VAL A 16 -1.15 32.90 -26.08
N ILE A 17 -2.09 31.97 -26.23
CA ILE A 17 -3.16 32.08 -27.23
C ILE A 17 -4.49 31.67 -26.56
N ASN A 18 -5.43 32.61 -26.64
CA ASN A 18 -6.80 32.55 -26.16
C ASN A 18 -7.71 31.68 -27.04
N GLY A 19 -8.75 31.14 -26.41
CA GLY A 19 -10.12 31.45 -26.84
C GLY A 19 -10.92 30.34 -27.52
N ALA A 20 -11.85 29.74 -26.76
CA ALA A 20 -13.18 29.42 -27.26
C ALA A 20 -14.14 29.31 -26.08
N SER A 21 -14.95 30.35 -25.86
CA SER A 21 -16.16 30.25 -25.07
C SER A 21 -17.25 29.63 -25.94
N LEU A 22 -18.05 28.74 -25.37
CA LEU A 22 -19.33 28.37 -25.94
C LEU A 22 -20.39 28.36 -24.83
N SER A 23 -21.21 29.39 -24.95
CA SER A 23 -22.39 29.75 -24.20
C SER A 23 -23.49 28.68 -24.27
N MET A 24 -24.23 28.60 -23.16
CA MET A 24 -25.65 28.26 -23.00
C MET A 24 -26.38 27.62 -24.19
N ARG A 25 -27.11 26.54 -23.87
CA ARG A 25 -28.51 26.41 -24.29
C ARG A 25 -29.30 25.57 -23.30
N ALA A 26 -29.96 26.27 -22.38
CA ALA A 26 -31.21 25.80 -21.82
C ALA A 26 -32.23 25.67 -22.97
N ARG A 27 -32.92 24.53 -23.06
CA ARG A 27 -34.19 24.43 -23.78
C ARG A 27 -35.22 23.79 -22.87
N CYS A 28 -36.01 24.69 -22.30
CA CYS A 28 -37.37 24.45 -21.90
C CYS A 28 -38.26 24.55 -23.15
N SER A 29 -39.13 23.56 -23.36
CA SER A 29 -40.35 23.64 -24.17
C SER A 29 -41.17 22.40 -23.81
N SER A 30 -42.47 22.44 -23.57
CA SER A 30 -43.45 23.48 -23.83
C SER A 30 -44.70 23.19 -23.00
N SER A 31 -45.38 24.28 -22.66
CA SER A 31 -46.66 24.35 -21.96
C SER A 31 -47.81 23.61 -22.65
N ALA A 32 -48.74 23.10 -21.85
CA ALA A 32 -50.17 23.21 -22.14
C ALA A 32 -50.99 23.18 -20.84
N ARG A 33 -51.66 24.29 -20.55
CA ARG A 33 -52.75 24.38 -19.55
C ARG A 33 -54.05 23.92 -20.22
N ARG A 34 -54.94 23.25 -19.47
CA ARG A 34 -56.34 23.67 -19.21
C ARG A 34 -57.12 22.65 -18.37
N SER A 35 -57.59 23.15 -17.23
CA SER A 35 -58.88 23.02 -16.55
C SER A 35 -59.76 21.76 -16.65
N LEU A 36 -60.06 21.23 -15.44
CA LEU A 36 -61.36 20.82 -14.84
C LEU A 36 -62.37 20.02 -15.69
N THR A 37 -62.73 18.82 -15.21
CA THR A 37 -64.10 18.50 -14.72
C THR A 37 -64.13 17.15 -13.98
N SER A 38 -64.98 17.11 -12.95
CA SER A 38 -65.39 15.95 -12.16
C SER A 38 -66.28 15.00 -12.98
N SER A 39 -66.03 13.69 -12.87
CA SER A 39 -67.10 12.68 -12.86
C SER A 39 -66.60 11.32 -12.37
N LEU A 40 -67.38 10.74 -11.46
CA LEU A 40 -67.23 9.44 -10.84
C LEU A 40 -67.47 8.32 -11.86
N LEU A 41 -66.70 7.23 -11.81
CA LEU A 41 -67.18 5.86 -12.06
C LEU A 41 -66.16 4.80 -11.58
N ARG A 42 -66.71 3.75 -10.97
CA ARG A 42 -66.07 2.61 -10.29
C ARG A 42 -65.47 1.59 -11.29
N PRO A 43 -64.65 0.63 -10.83
CA PRO A 43 -63.69 -0.12 -11.65
C PRO A 43 -64.32 -1.35 -12.32
N ALA A 44 -63.76 -1.75 -13.46
CA ALA A 44 -63.92 -3.09 -14.02
C ALA A 44 -62.56 -3.81 -13.97
N ALA A 45 -62.59 -5.00 -13.38
CA ALA A 45 -61.46 -5.88 -13.19
C ALA A 45 -60.78 -6.22 -14.52
N GLY A 46 -59.51 -5.84 -14.65
CA GLY A 46 -58.61 -6.31 -15.69
C GLY A 46 -57.39 -6.91 -15.02
N THR A 47 -57.29 -8.24 -15.05
CA THR A 47 -56.17 -9.02 -14.51
C THR A 47 -54.94 -8.78 -15.39
N PHE A 48 -54.25 -7.67 -15.19
CA PHE A 48 -52.89 -7.50 -15.69
C PHE A 48 -51.93 -8.09 -14.66
N PHE A 49 -51.44 -9.30 -14.94
CA PHE A 49 -50.19 -9.81 -14.38
C PHE A 49 -49.05 -8.93 -14.88
N GLY A 50 -48.92 -7.73 -14.31
CA GLY A 50 -47.70 -6.96 -14.36
C GLY A 50 -46.74 -7.61 -13.38
N THR A 51 -45.83 -8.43 -13.89
CA THR A 51 -44.60 -8.75 -13.15
C THR A 51 -43.89 -7.42 -12.89
N CYS A 52 -44.12 -6.89 -11.69
CA CYS A 52 -43.31 -5.83 -11.13
C CYS A 52 -41.89 -6.39 -11.05
N LEU A 53 -41.06 -6.10 -12.06
CA LEU A 53 -39.62 -6.19 -11.93
C LEU A 53 -39.27 -5.20 -10.83
N THR A 54 -39.21 -5.70 -9.60
CA THR A 54 -38.60 -5.00 -8.49
C THR A 54 -37.19 -4.67 -8.93
N ALA A 55 -36.95 -3.41 -9.29
CA ALA A 55 -35.61 -2.88 -9.44
C ALA A 55 -34.93 -3.09 -8.09
N GLN A 56 -34.10 -4.14 -8.00
CA GLN A 56 -33.23 -4.33 -6.87
C GLN A 56 -32.31 -3.11 -6.84
N SER A 57 -32.58 -2.19 -5.92
CA SER A 57 -31.68 -1.11 -5.61
C SER A 57 -30.36 -1.75 -5.21
N VAL A 58 -29.36 -1.67 -6.08
CA VAL A 58 -27.99 -1.95 -5.68
C VAL A 58 -27.66 -0.88 -4.65
N GLN A 59 -27.61 -1.27 -3.38
CA GLN A 59 -27.05 -0.42 -2.33
C GLN A 59 -25.57 -0.23 -2.68
N CYS A 60 -25.23 0.89 -3.32
CA CYS A 60 -23.85 1.35 -3.36
C CYS A 60 -23.45 1.65 -1.92
N ARG A 61 -22.63 0.77 -1.33
CA ARG A 61 -21.91 1.10 -0.12
C ARG A 61 -20.90 2.18 -0.50
N SER A 62 -20.98 3.32 0.17
CA SER A 62 -20.00 4.39 0.01
C SER A 62 -18.73 3.96 0.74
N ILE A 63 -17.63 3.82 0.00
CA ILE A 63 -16.33 3.49 0.57
C ILE A 63 -15.91 4.62 1.51
N VAL A 64 -15.72 4.30 2.79
CA VAL A 64 -15.23 5.25 3.79
C VAL A 64 -13.80 4.86 4.18
N VAL A 65 -12.86 5.78 3.98
CA VAL A 65 -11.46 5.61 4.39
C VAL A 65 -11.23 6.34 5.71
N GLU A 66 -10.85 5.56 6.72
CA GLU A 66 -10.51 6.03 8.06
C GLU A 66 -8.99 6.14 8.23
N THR A 67 -8.57 6.80 9.30
CA THR A 67 -7.16 7.07 9.59
C THR A 67 -6.81 6.71 11.03
N ASN A 68 -5.65 6.10 11.22
CA ASN A 68 -5.07 5.84 12.54
C ASN A 68 -3.66 6.43 12.63
N GLU A 69 -3.37 7.09 13.74
CA GLU A 69 -2.02 7.55 14.05
C GLU A 69 -1.10 6.36 14.33
N THR A 70 0.21 6.57 14.12
CA THR A 70 1.25 5.61 14.47
C THR A 70 2.20 6.24 15.49
N PRO A 71 3.01 5.45 16.21
CA PRO A 71 4.06 6.02 17.07
C PRO A 71 5.07 6.90 16.32
N ASN A 72 5.18 6.75 15.00
CA ASN A 72 5.98 7.60 14.14
C ASN A 72 5.15 8.83 13.69
N PRO A 73 5.51 10.07 14.09
CA PRO A 73 4.73 11.27 13.76
C PRO A 73 4.68 11.58 12.25
N ASP A 74 5.64 11.06 11.49
CA ASP A 74 5.69 11.23 10.04
C ASP A 74 4.94 10.13 9.28
N CYS A 75 4.34 9.15 9.97
CA CYS A 75 3.56 8.08 9.35
C CYS A 75 2.10 8.05 9.85
N MET A 76 1.17 7.84 8.92
CA MET A 76 -0.26 7.68 9.22
C MET A 76 -0.83 6.49 8.45
N ARG A 77 -1.67 5.69 9.11
CA ARG A 77 -2.39 4.57 8.49
C ARG A 77 -3.71 5.02 7.93
N PHE A 78 -4.07 4.46 6.78
CA PHE A 78 -5.34 4.61 6.09
C PHE A 78 -5.94 3.21 5.89
N PHE A 79 -7.18 3.01 6.29
CA PHE A 79 -7.85 1.71 6.21
C PHE A 79 -9.34 1.89 5.95
N SER A 80 -9.99 0.84 5.49
CA SER A 80 -11.44 0.82 5.29
C SER A 80 -11.98 -0.56 5.63
N MET A 81 -13.16 -0.63 6.24
CA MET A 81 -13.82 -1.90 6.52
C MET A 81 -14.27 -2.65 5.25
N GLU A 82 -14.30 -1.96 4.11
CA GLU A 82 -14.84 -2.46 2.85
C GLU A 82 -13.73 -2.81 1.85
N LEU A 83 -12.48 -2.41 2.13
CA LEU A 83 -11.34 -2.61 1.24
C LEU A 83 -10.32 -3.55 1.87
N SER A 84 -9.74 -4.40 1.02
CA SER A 84 -8.51 -5.11 1.30
C SER A 84 -7.55 -4.79 0.15
N PHE A 85 -6.36 -4.31 0.47
CA PHE A 85 -5.42 -3.81 -0.52
C PHE A 85 -4.54 -4.93 -1.10
N LEU A 86 -4.13 -5.87 -0.25
CA LEU A 86 -3.32 -7.03 -0.61
C LEU A 86 -3.95 -8.32 -0.07
N LYS A 87 -3.42 -9.47 -0.50
CA LYS A 87 -3.79 -10.78 0.05
C LYS A 87 -3.50 -10.84 1.57
N PRO A 88 -4.26 -11.61 2.37
CA PRO A 88 -4.05 -11.69 3.82
C PRO A 88 -2.60 -12.02 4.16
N GLU A 89 -2.03 -11.29 5.13
CA GLU A 89 -0.64 -11.39 5.58
C GLU A 89 0.43 -10.83 4.64
N PHE A 90 0.06 -10.38 3.44
CA PHE A 90 1.01 -9.83 2.49
C PHE A 90 1.26 -8.34 2.75
N SER A 91 2.52 -7.93 2.65
CA SER A 91 2.91 -6.52 2.68
C SER A 91 4.01 -6.18 1.67
N MET A 92 4.06 -4.91 1.28
CA MET A 92 5.04 -4.36 0.36
C MET A 92 5.48 -2.96 0.80
N ASP A 93 6.78 -2.77 1.00
CA ASP A 93 7.39 -1.46 1.25
C ASP A 93 7.76 -0.78 -0.07
N ILE A 94 7.32 0.45 -0.27
CA ILE A 94 7.66 1.27 -1.44
C ILE A 94 8.30 2.57 -0.90
N PRO A 95 9.61 2.56 -0.62
CA PRO A 95 10.27 3.63 0.12
C PRO A 95 10.53 4.90 -0.71
N SER A 96 10.38 4.83 -2.05
CA SER A 96 10.63 5.95 -2.95
C SER A 96 9.72 5.96 -4.17
N PRO A 97 9.46 7.13 -4.77
CA PRO A 97 8.67 7.26 -6.00
C PRO A 97 9.24 6.47 -7.18
N ALA A 98 10.55 6.21 -7.21
CA ALA A 98 11.18 5.41 -8.26
C ALA A 98 10.68 3.96 -8.29
N GLN A 99 10.15 3.45 -7.19
CA GLN A 99 9.57 2.12 -7.06
C GLN A 99 8.04 2.11 -7.19
N ALA A 100 7.42 3.26 -7.49
CA ALA A 100 5.97 3.38 -7.60
C ALA A 100 5.37 2.50 -8.70
N TYR A 101 6.14 2.16 -9.74
CA TYR A 101 5.71 1.30 -10.83
C TYR A 101 5.20 -0.08 -10.36
N LYS A 102 5.55 -0.51 -9.14
CA LYS A 102 5.05 -1.76 -8.54
C LYS A 102 3.54 -1.72 -8.26
N SER A 103 2.96 -0.55 -8.02
CA SER A 103 1.56 -0.40 -7.61
C SER A 103 0.92 0.86 -8.21
N PRO A 104 -0.15 0.74 -9.03
CA PRO A 104 -0.93 1.88 -9.49
C PRO A 104 -1.46 2.76 -8.35
N LEU A 105 -1.87 2.14 -7.23
CA LEU A 105 -2.27 2.86 -6.02
C LEU A 105 -1.11 3.68 -5.44
N ALA A 106 0.09 3.09 -5.35
CA ALA A 106 1.26 3.81 -4.86
C ALA A 106 1.64 4.97 -5.80
N GLU A 107 1.57 4.77 -7.12
CA GLU A 107 1.80 5.83 -8.10
C GLU A 107 0.83 7.01 -7.91
N ALA A 108 -0.46 6.73 -7.72
CA ALA A 108 -1.45 7.75 -7.41
C ALA A 108 -1.15 8.49 -6.10
N LEU A 109 -0.74 7.77 -5.05
CA LEU A 109 -0.38 8.34 -3.75
C LEU A 109 0.89 9.21 -3.82
N PHE A 110 1.91 8.80 -4.57
CA PHE A 110 3.11 9.61 -4.79
C PHE A 110 2.84 10.86 -5.62
N GLY A 111 1.75 10.89 -6.40
CA GLY A 111 1.26 12.11 -7.06
C GLY A 111 0.84 13.21 -6.08
N VAL A 112 0.54 12.86 -4.82
CA VAL A 112 0.17 13.82 -3.78
C VAL A 112 1.42 14.50 -3.21
N ALA A 113 1.50 15.82 -3.38
CA ALA A 113 2.61 16.61 -2.88
C ALA A 113 2.75 16.49 -1.35
N GLY A 114 3.91 16.02 -0.89
CA GLY A 114 4.19 15.80 0.53
C GLY A 114 4.32 14.34 0.94
N VAL A 115 3.91 13.39 0.08
CA VAL A 115 4.11 11.95 0.28
C VAL A 115 5.55 11.55 -0.06
N GLN A 116 6.22 10.90 0.89
CA GLN A 116 7.62 10.48 0.77
C GLN A 116 7.76 8.97 0.53
N ALA A 117 6.94 8.14 1.18
CA ALA A 117 6.95 6.68 1.02
C ALA A 117 5.56 6.11 1.29
N VAL A 118 5.30 4.93 0.73
CA VAL A 118 4.05 4.20 0.88
C VAL A 118 4.37 2.77 1.26
N PHE A 119 3.65 2.25 2.25
CA PHE A 119 3.71 0.85 2.65
C PHE A 119 2.31 0.26 2.54
N LEU A 120 2.18 -0.81 1.76
CA LEU A 120 0.92 -1.50 1.51
C LEU A 120 0.87 -2.75 2.37
N ALA A 121 -0.19 -2.92 3.15
CA ALA A 121 -0.53 -4.16 3.84
C ALA A 121 -1.87 -4.69 3.32
N ASP A 122 -2.32 -5.82 3.84
CA ASP A 122 -3.61 -6.43 3.50
C ASP A 122 -4.82 -5.58 3.91
N GLU A 123 -4.81 -5.02 5.12
CA GLU A 123 -5.94 -4.28 5.70
C GLU A 123 -5.78 -2.75 5.67
N TYR A 124 -4.56 -2.25 5.47
CA TYR A 124 -4.27 -0.82 5.56
C TYR A 124 -3.11 -0.40 4.65
N VAL A 125 -3.04 0.91 4.41
CA VAL A 125 -1.92 1.58 3.75
C VAL A 125 -1.29 2.55 4.75
N THR A 126 0.01 2.43 4.99
CA THR A 126 0.76 3.44 5.76
C THR A 126 1.41 4.40 4.79
N VAL A 127 1.16 5.69 4.96
CA VAL A 127 1.83 6.74 4.19
C VAL A 127 2.81 7.47 5.10
N ARG A 128 4.03 7.67 4.61
CA ARG A 128 5.01 8.56 5.24
C ARG A 128 5.03 9.90 4.53
N LYS A 129 4.93 10.98 5.30
CA LYS A 129 5.05 12.34 4.79
C LYS A 129 6.48 12.87 4.90
N HIS A 130 6.81 13.88 4.11
CA HIS A 130 7.99 14.70 4.37
C HIS A 130 7.82 15.49 5.68
N ALA A 131 8.93 15.73 6.40
CA ALA A 131 8.92 16.42 7.68
C ALA A 131 8.27 17.83 7.66
N GLN A 132 8.25 18.50 6.49
CA GLN A 132 7.65 19.83 6.32
C GLN A 132 6.14 19.79 6.03
N ALA A 133 5.58 18.63 5.69
CA ALA A 133 4.17 18.48 5.38
C ALA A 133 3.32 18.30 6.66
N ASP A 134 2.04 18.66 6.57
CA ASP A 134 1.07 18.57 7.66
C ASP A 134 -0.08 17.62 7.33
N TRP A 135 -0.43 16.76 8.29
CA TRP A 135 -1.48 15.74 8.13
C TRP A 135 -2.87 16.34 7.97
N VAL A 136 -3.13 17.53 8.53
CA VAL A 136 -4.43 18.21 8.42
C VAL A 136 -4.78 18.51 6.96
N ALA A 137 -3.78 18.91 6.17
CA ALA A 137 -3.94 19.16 4.74
C ALA A 137 -3.81 17.88 3.90
N LEU A 138 -2.92 16.96 4.30
CA LEU A 138 -2.55 15.80 3.49
C LEU A 138 -3.56 14.65 3.59
N ALA A 139 -4.08 14.36 4.79
CA ALA A 139 -4.95 13.21 5.02
C ALA A 139 -6.27 13.25 4.21
N PRO A 140 -6.98 14.39 4.07
CA PRO A 140 -8.18 14.44 3.23
C PRO A 140 -7.91 14.11 1.75
N ILE A 141 -6.77 14.59 1.22
CA ILE A 141 -6.38 14.35 -0.18
C ILE A 141 -6.05 12.87 -0.40
N ILE A 142 -5.28 12.27 0.52
CA ILE A 142 -4.95 10.83 0.44
C ILE A 142 -6.22 9.98 0.51
N LYS A 143 -7.18 10.32 1.39
CA LYS A 143 -8.47 9.61 1.48
C LYS A 143 -9.22 9.66 0.15
N GLU A 144 -9.28 10.82 -0.49
CA GLU A 144 -9.92 10.99 -1.80
C GLU A 144 -9.27 10.12 -2.86
N VAL A 145 -7.93 10.11 -2.93
CA VAL A 145 -7.18 9.25 -3.87
C VAL A 145 -7.47 7.76 -3.65
N ILE A 146 -7.52 7.30 -2.39
CA ILE A 146 -7.82 5.88 -2.09
C ILE A 146 -9.26 5.53 -2.49
N VAL A 147 -10.22 6.42 -2.24
CA VAL A 147 -11.63 6.21 -2.64
C VAL A 147 -11.76 6.18 -4.16
N GLU A 148 -11.17 7.15 -4.87
CA GLU A 148 -11.18 7.20 -6.34
C GLU A 148 -10.54 5.95 -6.94
N PHE A 149 -9.40 5.52 -6.39
CA PHE A 149 -8.74 4.29 -6.82
C PHE A 149 -9.63 3.06 -6.61
N ALA A 150 -10.25 2.93 -5.45
CA ALA A 150 -11.13 1.79 -5.17
C ALA A 150 -12.39 1.78 -6.06
N GLU A 151 -12.91 2.95 -6.44
CA GLU A 151 -14.03 3.08 -7.40
C GLU A 151 -13.63 2.72 -8.83
N SER A 152 -12.37 2.97 -9.22
CA SER A 152 -11.83 2.60 -10.54
C SER A 152 -11.80 1.09 -10.78
N LYS A 153 -11.76 0.28 -9.71
CA LYS A 153 -11.61 -1.18 -9.71
C LYS A 153 -10.35 -1.67 -10.42
N GLU A 154 -9.32 -0.83 -10.48
CA GLU A 154 -7.99 -1.22 -10.93
C GLU A 154 -7.31 -2.13 -9.88
N ASN A 155 -6.37 -2.96 -10.33
CA ASN A 155 -5.58 -3.79 -9.43
C ASN A 155 -4.62 -2.92 -8.62
N VAL A 156 -4.55 -3.16 -7.30
CA VAL A 156 -3.65 -2.44 -6.39
C VAL A 156 -2.19 -2.61 -6.81
N LEU A 157 -1.82 -3.78 -7.33
CA LEU A 157 -0.48 -4.08 -7.83
C LEU A 157 -0.46 -4.16 -9.35
N SER A 158 0.66 -3.74 -9.93
CA SER A 158 1.00 -4.02 -11.33
C SER A 158 1.51 -5.45 -11.49
N GLU A 159 1.66 -5.93 -12.72
CA GLU A 159 2.28 -7.24 -13.01
C GLU A 159 3.67 -7.38 -12.34
N ALA A 160 4.49 -6.32 -12.40
CA ALA A 160 5.81 -6.31 -11.77
C ALA A 160 5.72 -6.36 -10.23
N GLY A 161 4.74 -5.67 -9.65
CA GLY A 161 4.49 -5.72 -8.22
C GLY A 161 3.99 -7.08 -7.75
N GLU A 162 3.11 -7.73 -8.52
CA GLU A 162 2.61 -9.07 -8.21
C GLU A 162 3.72 -10.13 -8.27
N GLU A 163 4.62 -10.06 -9.27
CA GLU A 163 5.77 -10.95 -9.38
C GLU A 163 6.71 -10.79 -8.17
N GLU A 164 7.02 -9.54 -7.80
CA GLU A 164 7.85 -9.27 -6.62
C GLU A 164 7.17 -9.77 -5.36
N LEU A 165 5.87 -9.51 -5.20
CA LEU A 165 5.09 -9.94 -4.04
C LEU A 165 5.07 -11.48 -3.90
N MET A 166 4.93 -12.22 -5.00
CA MET A 166 4.98 -13.68 -5.00
C MET A 166 6.36 -14.22 -4.62
N GLY A 167 7.44 -13.51 -4.93
CA GLY A 167 8.79 -13.87 -4.52
C GLY A 167 9.20 -13.38 -3.11
N TYR A 168 8.35 -12.60 -2.44
CA TYR A 168 8.70 -11.85 -1.22
C TYR A 168 8.13 -12.46 0.07
N ASN A 169 6.99 -13.16 0.06
CA ASN A 169 6.31 -13.58 1.30
C ASN A 169 6.53 -15.04 1.72
N ASP A 170 7.55 -15.67 1.14
CA ASP A 170 8.11 -16.96 1.60
C ASP A 170 8.95 -16.78 2.90
N ASP A 171 9.09 -15.56 3.42
CA ASP A 171 10.03 -15.29 4.52
C ASP A 171 9.65 -15.96 5.85
N THR A 172 8.38 -16.33 6.02
CA THR A 172 7.90 -17.10 7.18
C THR A 172 7.26 -18.43 6.80
N GLU A 173 7.17 -18.77 5.50
CA GLU A 173 6.73 -20.09 5.10
C GLU A 173 7.88 -21.10 5.37
N PRO A 174 7.57 -22.31 5.86
CA PRO A 174 8.58 -23.32 6.14
C PRO A 174 9.10 -23.92 4.84
N GLU A 175 10.41 -23.82 4.60
CA GLU A 175 11.10 -24.47 3.48
C GLU A 175 11.67 -25.85 3.91
N GLU A 176 11.88 -26.76 2.97
CA GLU A 176 12.40 -28.11 3.28
C GLU A 176 13.84 -28.10 3.82
N ASP A 177 14.61 -27.07 3.49
CA ASP A 177 15.99 -26.88 3.93
C ASP A 177 16.15 -25.96 5.15
N ASP A 178 15.03 -25.52 5.76
CA ASP A 178 15.08 -24.74 7.00
C ASP A 178 15.44 -25.62 8.21
N ASP A 179 16.44 -25.17 8.97
CA ASP A 179 16.75 -25.77 10.26
C ASP A 179 15.63 -25.53 11.28
N GLU A 180 15.52 -26.41 12.29
CA GLU A 180 14.51 -26.30 13.37
C GLU A 180 14.54 -24.91 14.06
N VAL A 181 15.73 -24.33 14.19
CA VAL A 181 15.92 -22.99 14.76
C VAL A 181 15.35 -21.90 13.85
N VAL A 182 15.55 -22.01 12.52
CA VAL A 182 15.00 -21.05 11.55
C VAL A 182 13.48 -21.13 11.55
N LEU A 183 12.91 -22.34 11.58
CA LEU A 183 11.47 -22.54 11.70
C LEU A 183 10.90 -21.89 12.97
N ALA A 184 11.58 -22.03 14.11
CA ALA A 184 11.18 -21.38 15.35
C ALA A 184 11.23 -19.85 15.27
N VAL A 185 12.25 -19.29 14.59
CA VAL A 185 12.36 -17.83 14.34
C VAL A 185 11.19 -17.36 13.46
N LYS A 186 10.93 -18.06 12.35
CA LYS A 186 9.83 -17.75 11.42
C LYS A 186 8.48 -17.78 12.14
N GLU A 187 8.21 -18.80 12.95
CA GLU A 187 6.98 -18.92 13.74
C GLU A 187 6.84 -17.77 14.76
N LEU A 188 7.90 -17.46 15.50
CA LEU A 188 7.87 -16.39 16.51
C LEU A 188 7.65 -15.01 15.87
N LEU A 189 8.26 -14.76 14.71
CA LEU A 189 8.04 -13.54 13.94
C LEU A 189 6.57 -13.42 13.53
N ALA A 190 6.01 -14.47 12.93
CA ALA A 190 4.62 -14.48 12.46
C ALA A 190 3.59 -14.34 13.59
N THR A 191 3.78 -15.07 14.70
CA THR A 191 2.76 -15.21 15.75
C THR A 191 2.80 -14.10 16.80
N ARG A 192 3.94 -13.47 17.06
CA ARG A 192 4.10 -12.49 18.16
C ARG A 192 4.63 -11.14 17.72
N ILE A 193 5.68 -11.11 16.91
CA ILE A 193 6.36 -9.85 16.58
C ILE A 193 5.57 -9.07 15.54
N ARG A 194 5.21 -9.69 14.41
CA ARG A 194 4.46 -9.05 13.32
C ARG A 194 3.12 -8.46 13.77
N PRO A 195 2.29 -9.13 14.59
CA PRO A 195 1.03 -8.53 15.08
C PRO A 195 1.24 -7.20 15.81
N MET A 196 2.32 -7.09 16.59
CA MET A 196 2.65 -5.84 17.29
C MET A 196 3.11 -4.76 16.31
N LEU A 197 3.97 -5.08 15.34
CA LEU A 197 4.45 -4.11 14.36
C LEU A 197 3.36 -3.64 13.39
N ARG A 198 2.45 -4.53 13.00
CA ARG A 198 1.30 -4.18 12.15
C ARG A 198 0.35 -3.22 12.85
N ALA A 199 0.20 -3.35 14.17
CA ALA A 199 -0.56 -2.40 14.98
C ALA A 199 0.06 -0.99 14.95
N ASP A 200 1.38 -0.89 14.76
CA ASP A 200 2.12 0.37 14.61
C ASP A 200 2.25 0.83 13.13
N GLY A 201 1.72 0.06 12.18
CA GLY A 201 1.74 0.38 10.75
C GLY A 201 3.04 0.07 10.03
N GLY A 202 3.84 -0.85 10.56
CA GLY A 202 5.02 -1.39 9.91
C GLY A 202 5.02 -2.91 9.90
N ASN A 203 6.13 -3.48 9.45
CA ASN A 203 6.34 -4.92 9.45
C ASN A 203 7.82 -5.24 9.62
N VAL A 204 8.13 -6.52 9.80
CA VAL A 204 9.48 -7.07 9.76
C VAL A 204 9.51 -8.26 8.81
N ARG A 205 10.58 -8.33 8.03
CA ARG A 205 10.87 -9.41 7.09
C ARG A 205 12.12 -10.16 7.54
N PHE A 206 12.03 -11.48 7.57
CA PHE A 206 13.17 -12.36 7.76
C PHE A 206 13.98 -12.44 6.46
N ILE A 207 15.29 -12.19 6.53
CA ILE A 207 16.17 -12.23 5.36
C ILE A 207 17.03 -13.49 5.40
N ASP A 208 17.72 -13.69 6.51
CA ASP A 208 18.60 -14.84 6.70
C ASP A 208 18.91 -15.08 8.17
N MET A 209 19.47 -16.25 8.46
CA MET A 209 20.08 -16.57 9.73
C MET A 209 21.44 -17.23 9.47
N ASP A 210 22.50 -16.67 10.05
CA ASP A 210 23.86 -17.21 9.94
C ASP A 210 24.54 -17.22 11.32
N GLU A 211 25.07 -18.37 11.72
CA GLU A 211 25.80 -18.57 12.99
C GLU A 211 25.11 -17.97 14.24
N GLY A 212 23.78 -18.05 14.33
CA GLY A 212 23.00 -17.49 15.44
C GLY A 212 22.63 -16.01 15.29
N THR A 213 23.07 -15.34 14.22
CA THR A 213 22.71 -13.97 13.88
C THR A 213 21.52 -13.97 12.93
N VAL A 214 20.43 -13.32 13.33
CA VAL A 214 19.21 -13.20 12.52
C VAL A 214 19.23 -11.86 11.78
N PHE A 215 19.21 -11.90 10.45
CA PHE A 215 19.12 -10.73 9.58
C PHE A 215 17.67 -10.39 9.28
N LEU A 216 17.27 -9.17 9.63
CA LEU A 216 15.90 -8.67 9.52
C LEU A 216 15.86 -7.39 8.70
N LEU A 217 14.82 -7.22 7.90
CA LEU A 217 14.50 -5.98 7.22
C LEU A 217 13.25 -5.36 7.84
N LEU A 218 13.36 -4.12 8.34
CA LEU A 218 12.23 -3.36 8.86
C LEU A 218 11.51 -2.65 7.72
N GLU A 219 10.17 -2.64 7.79
CA GLU A 219 9.31 -2.08 6.73
C GLU A 219 8.29 -1.08 7.30
N GLY A 220 7.75 -0.21 6.43
CA GLY A 220 6.70 0.73 6.79
C GLY A 220 7.11 1.76 7.85
N SER A 221 6.25 1.97 8.85
CA SER A 221 6.50 2.98 9.90
C SER A 221 7.74 2.66 10.75
N CYS A 222 8.01 1.37 10.97
CA CYS A 222 9.10 0.88 11.82
C CYS A 222 10.49 1.28 11.29
N LYS A 223 10.66 1.21 9.97
CA LYS A 223 11.92 1.50 9.25
C LYS A 223 12.45 2.92 9.48
N SER A 224 11.55 3.89 9.70
CA SER A 224 11.92 5.31 9.77
C SER A 224 11.49 5.99 11.05
N CYS A 225 11.22 5.22 12.11
CA CYS A 225 10.77 5.76 13.38
C CYS A 225 11.94 6.40 14.15
N PRO A 226 12.07 7.74 14.20
CA PRO A 226 13.24 8.39 14.81
C PRO A 226 13.29 8.21 16.34
N SER A 227 12.13 8.05 16.97
CA SER A 227 12.00 7.91 18.42
C SER A 227 12.24 6.49 18.93
N SER A 228 12.04 5.49 18.07
CA SER A 228 11.92 4.11 18.50
C SER A 228 12.74 3.12 17.67
N HIS A 229 13.55 3.57 16.71
CA HIS A 229 14.36 2.67 15.87
C HIS A 229 15.26 1.74 16.70
N ILE A 230 16.06 2.31 17.61
CA ILE A 230 16.97 1.54 18.48
C ILE A 230 16.19 0.65 19.46
N THR A 231 15.12 1.19 20.07
CA THR A 231 14.35 0.44 21.07
C THR A 231 13.55 -0.70 20.46
N LEU A 232 13.04 -0.52 19.24
CA LEU A 232 12.32 -1.53 18.49
C LEU A 232 13.25 -2.69 18.11
N LYS A 233 14.41 -2.37 17.52
CA LYS A 233 15.43 -3.38 17.19
C LYS A 233 15.81 -4.19 18.43
N SER A 234 16.18 -3.52 19.52
CA SER A 234 16.53 -4.19 20.77
C SER A 234 15.35 -4.96 21.40
N GLY A 235 14.12 -4.53 21.16
CA GLY A 235 12.92 -5.24 21.60
C GLY A 235 12.76 -6.57 20.87
N ILE A 236 12.88 -6.55 19.54
CA ILE A 236 12.83 -7.74 18.68
C ILE A 236 13.96 -8.70 19.06
N GLU A 237 15.19 -8.19 19.16
CA GLU A 237 16.37 -8.97 19.54
C GLU A 237 16.19 -9.69 20.88
N ARG A 238 15.77 -8.97 21.92
CA ARG A 238 15.50 -9.58 23.24
C ARG A 238 14.40 -10.62 23.20
N MET A 239 13.36 -10.42 22.38
CA MET A 239 12.30 -11.41 22.21
C MET A 239 12.86 -12.68 21.56
N LEU A 240 13.61 -12.56 20.46
CA LEU A 240 14.22 -13.71 19.78
C LEU A 240 15.14 -14.49 20.72
N MET A 241 16.09 -13.83 21.38
CA MET A 241 17.03 -14.46 22.31
C MET A 241 16.34 -15.09 23.54
N HIS A 242 15.20 -14.56 23.98
CA HIS A 242 14.47 -15.09 25.13
C HIS A 242 13.77 -16.41 24.81
N TRP A 243 13.19 -16.51 23.61
CA TRP A 243 12.42 -17.68 23.19
C TRP A 243 13.25 -18.72 22.45
N ILE A 244 14.38 -18.31 21.85
CA ILE A 244 15.25 -19.14 21.02
C ILE A 244 16.70 -18.93 21.49
N PRO A 245 17.22 -19.76 22.41
CA PRO A 245 18.53 -19.57 23.02
C PRO A 245 19.72 -19.68 22.05
N GLU A 246 19.51 -20.27 20.87
CA GLU A 246 20.47 -20.36 19.77
C GLU A 246 20.66 -19.01 19.05
N VAL A 247 19.71 -18.07 19.19
CA VAL A 247 19.85 -16.73 18.63
C VAL A 247 20.77 -15.91 19.53
N VAL A 248 21.88 -15.43 18.94
CA VAL A 248 22.90 -14.62 19.60
C VAL A 248 22.64 -13.13 19.38
N GLU A 249 22.24 -12.74 18.18
CA GLU A 249 22.02 -11.34 17.79
C GLU A 249 20.91 -11.24 16.73
N ALA A 250 20.21 -10.10 16.71
CA ALA A 250 19.35 -9.72 15.60
C ALA A 250 19.86 -8.43 14.94
N GLN A 251 20.20 -8.50 13.66
CA GLN A 251 20.75 -7.38 12.90
C GLN A 251 19.74 -6.88 11.87
N GLU A 252 19.54 -5.57 11.86
CA GLU A 252 18.78 -4.90 10.80
C GLU A 252 19.67 -4.70 9.58
N VAL A 253 19.16 -5.05 8.41
CA VAL A 253 19.80 -4.82 7.11
C VAL A 253 19.07 -3.75 6.33
N SER A 254 19.80 -3.01 5.49
CA SER A 254 19.21 -2.08 4.52
C SER A 254 18.60 -2.81 3.32
N ASP A 255 17.70 -2.15 2.59
CA ASP A 255 17.07 -2.72 1.38
C ASP A 255 18.06 -3.29 0.37
N GLU A 256 19.17 -2.58 0.11
CA GLU A 256 20.20 -2.98 -0.85
C GLU A 256 20.86 -4.31 -0.44
N VAL A 257 21.33 -4.36 0.81
CA VAL A 257 21.94 -5.56 1.41
C VAL A 257 20.95 -6.72 1.47
N ALA A 258 19.68 -6.46 1.80
CA ALA A 258 18.65 -7.49 1.82
C ALA A 258 18.42 -8.08 0.42
N ALA A 259 18.36 -7.24 -0.61
CA ALA A 259 18.22 -7.70 -1.99
C ALA A 259 19.42 -8.55 -2.44
N ASP A 260 20.63 -8.16 -2.07
CA ASP A 260 21.85 -8.91 -2.38
C ASP A 260 21.82 -10.31 -1.74
N ILE A 261 21.54 -10.40 -0.43
CA ILE A 261 21.44 -11.68 0.30
C ILE A 261 20.37 -12.59 -0.31
N LEU A 262 19.18 -12.07 -0.57
CA LEU A 262 18.09 -12.83 -1.17
C LEU A 262 18.44 -13.30 -2.59
N SER A 263 19.10 -12.46 -3.38
CA SER A 263 19.55 -12.84 -4.73
C SER A 263 20.57 -13.98 -4.68
N GLU A 264 21.51 -13.93 -3.73
CA GLU A 264 22.51 -14.98 -3.54
C GLU A 264 21.86 -16.30 -3.10
N LYS A 265 20.91 -16.25 -2.15
CA LYS A 265 20.14 -17.45 -1.74
C LYS A 265 19.40 -18.09 -2.89
N ARG A 266 18.70 -17.29 -3.70
CA ARG A 266 17.98 -17.78 -4.88
C ARG A 266 18.91 -18.47 -5.87
N LEU A 267 20.09 -17.89 -6.12
CA LEU A 267 21.11 -18.50 -6.98
C LEU A 267 21.65 -19.82 -6.39
N ARG A 268 21.92 -19.86 -5.08
CA ARG A 268 22.38 -21.08 -4.40
C ARG A 268 21.34 -22.20 -4.50
N LYS A 269 20.06 -21.90 -4.31
CA LYS A 269 18.94 -22.86 -4.46
C LYS A 269 18.85 -23.42 -5.87
N GLN A 270 18.87 -22.55 -6.89
CA GLN A 270 18.86 -22.96 -8.30
C GLN A 270 20.06 -23.84 -8.69
N LEU A 271 21.23 -23.62 -8.09
CA LEU A 271 22.41 -24.44 -8.35
C LEU A 271 22.30 -25.82 -7.70
N LYS A 272 21.74 -25.92 -6.48
CA LYS A 272 21.46 -27.21 -5.83
C LYS A 272 20.49 -28.03 -6.68
N GLU A 273 19.36 -27.45 -7.08
CA GLU A 273 18.35 -28.10 -7.93
C GLU A 273 18.94 -28.59 -9.26
N LYS A 274 19.78 -27.78 -9.92
CA LYS A 274 20.45 -28.18 -11.17
C LYS A 274 21.42 -29.34 -10.96
N ASN A 275 22.16 -29.35 -9.85
CA ASN A 275 23.10 -30.43 -9.55
C ASN A 275 22.37 -31.75 -9.26
N GLU A 276 21.26 -31.70 -8.52
CA GLU A 276 20.42 -32.88 -8.25
C GLU A 276 19.84 -33.48 -9.55
N VAL A 277 19.43 -32.63 -10.50
CA VAL A 277 18.92 -33.08 -11.81
C VAL A 277 20.03 -33.71 -12.67
N VAL A 278 21.29 -33.30 -12.49
CA VAL A 278 22.45 -33.88 -13.19
C VAL A 278 22.84 -35.22 -12.58
N GLU A 279 22.82 -35.36 -11.25
CA GLU A 279 23.14 -36.62 -10.58
C GLU A 279 22.05 -37.69 -10.76
N ALA A 280 20.80 -37.30 -11.03
CA ALA A 280 19.68 -38.22 -11.27
C ALA A 280 19.60 -38.79 -12.69
N LYS A 281 20.51 -38.41 -13.62
CA LYS A 281 20.52 -38.85 -15.02
C LYS A 281 21.74 -39.70 -15.36
#